data_AF-A0A8G2C2K3-F1
#
_entry.id   AF-A0A8G2C2K3-F1
#
_cell.length_a   1.000
_cell.length_b   1.000
_cell.length_c   1.000
_cell.angle_alpha   90.00
_cell.angle_beta   90.00
_cell.angle_gamma   90.00
#
_symmetry.space_group_name_H-M   'P 1'
#
loop_
_entity.id
_entity.type
_entity.pdbx_description
1 polymer ?
#
loop_
_entity_poly.entity_id
_entity_poly.type
_entity_poly.pdbx_seq_one_letter_code
_entity_poly.pdbx_strand_id
1 'polypeptide(L)'
;MDSDARRVIPAGKERRPYRMLAAFFCVAAVLFAVCLVQAADDQTLITQRCLGCHGMEKNCEVTVNDPEWWKETVLRMVEYKSDLLNDVETDKVALFLADERKRSTLCSSN
;
A
#
# COMPACT_ATOMS: atom_id res chain seq x y z
N MET A 1 -43.94 -40.19 -52.91
CA MET A 1 -43.66 -41.22 -51.90
C MET A 1 -42.26 -41.70 -52.21
N ASP A 2 -41.21 -41.43 -51.45
CA ASP A 2 -41.01 -40.89 -50.10
C ASP A 2 -39.56 -40.36 -50.10
N SER A 3 -39.25 -39.24 -49.45
CA SER A 3 -38.69 -39.20 -48.07
C SER A 3 -37.52 -40.20 -47.91
N ASP A 4 -36.33 -39.85 -47.44
CA ASP A 4 -36.07 -39.11 -46.23
C ASP A 4 -34.56 -38.79 -46.17
N ALA A 5 -34.27 -37.66 -45.56
CA ALA A 5 -32.96 -37.19 -45.19
C ALA A 5 -32.34 -38.06 -44.10
N ARG A 6 -31.00 -38.13 -44.05
CA ARG A 6 -30.17 -38.21 -42.83
C ARG A 6 -28.71 -38.41 -43.24
N ARG A 7 -27.71 -37.83 -42.60
CA ARG A 7 -27.59 -36.73 -41.64
C ARG A 7 -26.07 -36.57 -41.54
N VAL A 8 -25.53 -35.42 -41.92
CA VAL A 8 -24.18 -35.04 -41.52
C VAL A 8 -24.29 -34.47 -40.11
N ILE A 9 -23.62 -35.06 -39.12
CA ILE A 9 -23.45 -34.47 -37.78
C ILE A 9 -21.99 -33.98 -37.68
N PRO A 10 -21.74 -32.70 -37.35
CA PRO A 10 -20.39 -32.17 -37.27
C PRO A 10 -19.71 -32.55 -35.95
N ALA A 11 -18.39 -32.74 -36.04
CA ALA A 11 -17.50 -33.04 -34.93
C ALA A 11 -17.58 -31.97 -33.83
N GLY A 12 -17.85 -32.43 -32.60
CA GLY A 12 -17.86 -31.61 -31.39
C GLY A 12 -16.46 -31.05 -31.10
N LYS A 13 -16.38 -29.72 -31.02
CA LYS A 13 -15.18 -29.00 -30.60
C LYS A 13 -15.03 -29.12 -29.08
N GLU A 14 -14.22 -30.06 -28.63
CA GLU A 14 -13.85 -30.20 -27.21
C GLU A 14 -13.25 -28.91 -26.67
N ARG A 15 -13.95 -28.27 -25.73
CA ARG A 15 -13.45 -27.09 -25.02
C ARG A 15 -12.56 -27.57 -23.89
N ARG A 16 -11.24 -27.38 -24.04
CA ARG A 16 -10.23 -27.80 -23.06
C ARG A 16 -10.35 -27.01 -21.74
N PRO A 17 -10.60 -27.66 -20.59
CA PRO A 17 -10.82 -27.02 -19.29
C PRO A 17 -9.58 -26.30 -18.73
N TYR A 18 -8.39 -26.65 -19.21
CA TYR A 18 -7.11 -26.05 -18.80
C TYR A 18 -6.99 -24.54 -19.10
N ARG A 19 -7.68 -24.02 -20.14
CA ARG A 19 -7.62 -22.58 -20.48
C ARG A 19 -8.39 -21.70 -19.49
N MET A 20 -9.45 -22.23 -18.87
CA MET A 20 -10.17 -21.51 -17.82
C MET A 20 -9.38 -21.47 -16.51
N LEU A 21 -8.81 -22.61 -16.09
CA LEU A 21 -8.00 -22.65 -14.87
C LEU A 21 -6.77 -21.73 -14.92
N ALA A 22 -6.08 -21.68 -16.07
CA ALA A 22 -4.93 -20.79 -16.24
C ALA A 22 -5.33 -19.31 -16.16
N ALA A 23 -6.47 -18.92 -16.74
CA ALA A 23 -6.96 -17.54 -16.69
C ALA A 23 -7.32 -17.11 -15.26
N PHE A 24 -7.99 -17.96 -14.48
CA PHE A 24 -8.29 -17.67 -13.07
C PHE A 24 -7.03 -17.49 -12.22
N PHE A 25 -6.02 -18.33 -12.44
CA PHE A 25 -4.73 -18.24 -11.73
C PHE A 25 -3.99 -16.94 -12.07
N CYS A 26 -4.01 -16.50 -13.33
CA CYS A 26 -3.43 -15.23 -13.75
C CYS A 26 -4.16 -14.03 -13.13
N VAL A 27 -5.49 -14.03 -13.08
CA VAL A 27 -6.25 -12.94 -12.46
C VAL A 27 -5.99 -12.86 -10.96
N ALA A 28 -5.96 -13.99 -10.26
CA ALA A 28 -5.63 -14.04 -8.83
C ALA A 28 -4.19 -13.56 -8.55
N ALA A 29 -3.23 -13.94 -9.40
CA ALA A 29 -1.84 -13.49 -9.28
C ALA A 29 -1.70 -11.97 -9.52
N VAL A 30 -2.42 -11.41 -10.48
CA VAL A 30 -2.42 -9.96 -10.75
C VAL A 30 -3.08 -9.20 -9.60
N LEU A 31 -4.21 -9.68 -9.07
CA LEU A 31 -4.87 -9.07 -7.91
C LEU A 31 -3.97 -9.08 -6.66
N PHE A 32 -3.27 -10.19 -6.41
CA PHE A 32 -2.34 -10.29 -5.28
C PHE A 32 -1.12 -9.39 -5.45
N ALA A 33 -0.58 -9.26 -6.67
CA ALA A 33 0.53 -8.36 -6.96
C ALA A 33 0.16 -6.87 -6.77
N VAL A 34 -1.07 -6.47 -7.10
CA VAL A 34 -1.56 -5.10 -6.87
C VAL A 34 -1.62 -4.76 -5.38
N CYS A 35 -2.01 -5.69 -4.52
CA CYS A 35 -2.04 -5.45 -3.08
C CYS A 35 -0.66 -5.26 -2.44
N LEU A 36 0.41 -5.80 -3.03
CA LEU A 36 1.78 -5.68 -2.50
C LEU A 36 2.43 -4.33 -2.85
N VAL A 37 1.97 -3.65 -3.90
CA VAL A 37 2.61 -2.42 -4.40
C VAL A 37 2.33 -1.18 -3.53
N GLN A 38 1.39 -1.28 -2.58
CA GLN A 38 0.97 -0.15 -1.72
C GLN A 38 1.70 -0.04 -0.38
N ALA A 39 2.75 -0.83 -0.15
CA ALA A 39 3.69 -0.59 0.95
C ALA A 39 4.58 0.62 0.59
N ALA A 40 4.02 1.83 0.66
CA ALA A 40 4.81 3.05 0.64
C ALA A 40 5.79 3.00 1.82
N ASP A 41 7.05 3.32 1.57
CA ASP A 41 8.05 3.41 2.62
C ASP A 41 7.76 4.66 3.48
N ASP A 42 7.11 4.46 4.62
CA ASP A 42 6.75 5.51 5.58
C ASP A 42 7.99 6.32 6.03
N GLN A 43 9.18 5.70 6.09
CA GLN A 43 10.42 6.40 6.40
C GLN A 43 10.83 7.36 5.27
N THR A 44 10.65 6.96 4.02
CA THR A 44 10.85 7.84 2.86
C THR A 44 9.88 9.02 2.90
N LEU A 45 8.61 8.82 3.23
CA LEU A 45 7.64 9.91 3.40
C LEU A 45 8.12 10.92 4.45
N ILE A 46 8.51 10.43 5.63
CA ILE A 46 8.97 11.27 6.75
C ILE A 46 10.23 12.06 6.38
N THR A 47 11.23 11.40 5.79
CA THR A 47 12.48 12.06 5.40
C THR A 47 12.24 13.14 4.34
N GLN A 48 11.38 12.89 3.35
CA GLN A 48 11.07 13.87 2.30
C GLN A 48 10.27 15.07 2.81
N ARG A 49 9.34 14.87 3.74
CA ARG A 49 8.43 15.92 4.19
C ARG A 49 9.00 16.73 5.35
N CYS A 50 9.65 16.08 6.31
CA CYS A 50 9.94 16.69 7.61
C CYS A 50 11.37 17.27 7.74
N LEU A 51 12.35 16.77 6.98
CA LEU A 51 13.75 17.24 7.07
C LEU A 51 13.99 18.63 6.44
N GLY A 52 13.00 19.19 5.73
CA GLY A 52 13.15 20.49 5.06
C GLY A 52 13.18 21.70 6.00
N CYS A 53 12.77 21.54 7.27
CA CYS A 53 12.65 22.64 8.22
C CYS A 53 13.58 22.49 9.44
N HIS A 54 13.76 21.26 9.95
CA HIS A 54 14.64 20.94 11.06
C HIS A 54 15.05 19.45 11.01
N GLY A 55 16.07 19.08 11.78
CA GLY A 55 16.50 17.69 11.93
C GLY A 55 15.52 16.83 12.76
N MET A 56 15.88 15.56 12.95
CA MET A 56 15.05 14.55 13.63
C MET A 56 15.46 14.29 15.08
N GLU A 57 16.36 15.10 15.63
CA GLU A 57 17.01 14.84 16.92
C GLU A 57 15.99 14.70 18.04
N LYS A 58 14.95 15.55 18.04
CA LYS A 58 13.86 15.50 19.03
C LYS A 58 13.09 14.18 19.02
N ASN A 59 12.97 13.51 17.86
CA ASN A 59 12.26 12.23 17.79
C ASN A 59 13.00 11.13 18.57
N CYS A 60 14.31 11.30 18.77
CA CYS A 60 15.16 10.36 19.50
C CYS A 60 15.12 10.55 21.02
N GLU A 61 14.66 11.72 21.47
CA GLU A 61 14.55 12.07 22.88
C GLU A 61 13.17 11.71 23.46
N VAL A 62 12.15 11.57 22.61
CA VAL A 62 10.78 11.26 23.02
C VAL A 62 10.61 9.77 23.30
N THR A 63 10.07 9.45 24.49
CA THR A 63 9.78 8.09 24.95
C THR A 63 8.31 7.69 24.80
N VAL A 64 7.46 8.61 24.33
CA VAL A 64 6.02 8.38 24.15
C VAL A 64 5.78 7.50 22.92
N ASN A 65 4.97 6.45 23.08
CA ASN A 65 4.61 5.49 22.02
C ASN A 65 3.09 5.49 21.73
N ASP A 66 2.43 6.62 21.99
CA ASP A 66 0.98 6.82 21.77
C ASP A 66 0.71 7.49 20.40
N PRO A 67 -0.01 6.82 19.48
CA PRO A 67 -0.35 7.38 18.18
C PRO A 67 -1.12 8.70 18.22
N GLU A 68 -2.03 8.90 19.18
CA GLU A 68 -2.82 10.14 19.23
C GLU A 68 -1.96 11.32 19.69
N TRP A 69 -1.08 11.10 20.69
CA TRP A 69 -0.09 12.09 21.10
C TRP A 69 0.85 12.50 19.95
N TRP A 70 1.29 11.52 19.15
CA TRP A 70 2.11 11.78 17.97
C TRP A 70 1.31 12.48 16.87
N LYS A 71 0.04 12.13 16.67
CA LYS A 71 -0.84 12.79 15.71
C LYS A 71 -1.05 14.26 16.04
N GLU A 72 -1.30 14.60 17.30
CA GLU A 72 -1.34 16.00 17.74
C GLU A 72 -0.02 16.73 17.45
N THR A 73 1.11 16.05 17.65
CA THR A 73 2.43 16.62 17.36
C THR A 73 2.65 16.87 15.87
N VAL A 74 2.25 15.93 15.01
CA VAL A 74 2.34 16.07 13.55
C VAL A 74 1.37 17.14 13.05
N LEU A 75 0.15 17.22 13.60
CA LEU A 75 -0.83 18.25 13.26
C LEU A 75 -0.31 19.66 13.55
N ARG A 76 0.41 19.88 14.66
CA ARG A 76 1.09 21.17 14.89
C ARG A 76 2.10 21.52 13.78
N MET A 77 2.77 20.53 13.18
CA MET A 77 3.67 20.78 12.04
C MET A 77 2.90 21.14 10.76
N VAL A 78 1.74 20.50 10.54
CA VAL A 78 0.82 20.84 9.44
C VAL A 78 0.21 22.24 9.63
N GLU A 79 -0.06 22.66 10.87
CA GLU A 79 -0.50 24.04 11.16
C GLU A 79 0.56 25.08 10.76
N TYR A 80 1.85 24.79 10.96
CA TYR A 80 2.94 25.66 10.49
C TYR A 80 3.10 25.65 8.96
N LYS A 81 2.79 24.52 8.30
CA LYS A 81 2.89 24.36 6.86
C LYS A 81 1.74 23.48 6.35
N SER A 82 0.67 24.12 5.85
CA SER A 82 -0.59 23.45 5.53
C SER A 82 -0.53 22.47 4.36
N ASP A 83 0.50 22.55 3.52
CA ASP A 83 0.74 21.61 2.41
C ASP A 83 1.77 20.51 2.77
N LEU A 84 2.18 20.42 4.04
CA LEU A 84 3.19 19.47 4.51
C LEU A 84 2.73 18.02 4.34
N LEU A 85 1.52 17.70 4.83
CA LEU A 85 0.90 16.37 4.77
C LEU A 85 -0.61 16.51 4.57
N ASN A 86 -1.22 15.54 3.90
CA ASN A 86 -2.68 15.32 3.97
C ASN A 86 -3.08 14.46 5.17
N ASP A 87 -4.39 14.27 5.40
CA ASP A 87 -4.92 13.52 6.55
C ASP A 87 -4.40 12.07 6.61
N VAL A 88 -4.33 11.38 5.47
CA VAL A 88 -3.85 9.99 5.39
C VAL A 88 -2.36 9.91 5.68
N GLU A 89 -1.58 10.85 5.16
CA GLU A 89 -0.15 10.95 5.46
C GLU A 89 0.09 11.29 6.94
N THR A 90 -0.74 12.16 7.52
CA THR A 90 -0.67 12.52 8.95
C THR A 90 -0.85 11.29 9.85
N ASP A 91 -1.88 10.49 9.58
CA ASP A 91 -2.13 9.25 10.33
C ASP A 91 -0.98 8.25 10.20
N LYS A 92 -0.43 8.10 8.99
CA LYS A 92 0.71 7.21 8.75
C LYS A 92 1.96 7.65 9.51
N VAL A 93 2.29 8.94 9.45
CA VAL A 93 3.45 9.50 10.15
C VAL A 93 3.27 9.34 11.66
N ALA A 94 2.08 9.63 12.21
CA ALA A 94 1.78 9.45 13.62
C ALA A 94 1.98 7.98 14.07
N LEU A 95 1.46 7.02 13.31
CA LEU A 95 1.65 5.59 13.57
C LEU A 95 3.11 5.16 13.48
N PHE A 96 3.87 5.70 12.51
CA PHE A 96 5.29 5.42 12.39
C PHE A 96 6.06 5.95 13.61
N LEU A 97 5.79 7.18 14.02
CA LEU A 97 6.49 7.82 15.14
C LEU A 97 6.12 7.20 16.48
N ALA A 98 4.90 6.66 16.64
CA ALA A 98 4.50 5.95 17.85
C ALA A 98 5.20 4.59 18.02
N ASP A 99 5.69 3.98 16.94
CA ASP A 99 6.49 2.75 17.01
C ASP A 99 7.96 3.09 17.26
N GLU A 100 8.45 2.86 18.48
CA GLU A 100 9.83 3.13 18.87
C GLU A 100 10.88 2.48 17.95
N ARG A 101 10.61 1.26 17.45
CA ARG A 101 11.55 0.58 16.56
C ARG A 101 11.62 1.25 15.21
N LYS A 102 10.50 1.76 14.69
CA LYS A 102 10.46 2.56 13.46
C LYS A 102 11.05 3.94 13.70
N ARG A 103 10.62 4.65 14.75
CA ARG A 103 11.12 5.99 15.12
C ARG A 103 12.64 6.01 15.26
N SER A 104 13.24 5.00 15.88
CA SER A 104 14.69 4.91 16.03
C SER A 104 15.47 4.81 14.70
N THR A 105 14.84 4.41 13.58
CA THR A 105 15.52 4.44 12.27
C THR A 105 15.76 5.86 11.77
N LEU A 106 15.07 6.86 12.33
CA LEU A 106 15.31 8.28 12.10
C LEU A 106 16.49 8.83 12.92
N CYS A 107 16.97 8.07 13.90
CA CYS A 107 17.97 8.51 14.89
C CYS A 107 19.42 8.31 14.44
N SER A 108 19.66 8.29 13.14
CA SER A 108 20.99 8.12 12.57
C SER A 108 21.12 8.92 11.28
N SER A 109 21.35 10.21 11.45
CA SER A 109 21.95 11.14 10.47
C SER A 109 22.39 12.38 11.23
N ASN A 110 23.57 12.31 11.86
CA ASN A 110 24.39 13.48 12.19
C ASN A 110 25.52 13.53 11.19
#